data_AF-A0A0A9YAP6-F1
#
_entry.id   AF-A0A0A9YAP6-F1
#
_cell.length_a   1.000
_cell.length_b   1.000
_cell.length_c   1.000
_cell.angle_alpha   90.00
_cell.angle_beta   90.00
_cell.angle_gamma   90.00
#
_symmetry.space_group_name_H-M   'P 1'
#
loop_
_entity.id
_entity.type
_entity.pdbx_description
1 polymer ?
#
loop_
_entity_poly.entity_id
_entity_poly.type
_entity_poly.pdbx_seq_one_letter_code
_entity_poly.pdbx_strand_id
1 'polypeptide(L)'
;MITFIIEELTFYKTKLFVGYIFPMGEGAAVGIYLVFTICTSLLSALPVLFWHPTVQGVGVPETISYLNGVDVPGLENWTQIPARFLSTLLMILAGLPGGQTEALLPIGLTVASNVALLKIKGRRMFPNHRYDSDRMEFGAVGLGAAASANFGTPLGGVFFVLQQLSSWHAGMTFIIIVGSLMASYLFIAVYNVVRNVDDHYHNANSFFSPFEDEHKPDFLLSEFPTFILMSLIGGVLGPLWVCIHGQLSRLRVRFVKGKLEKLAEIALLSIFISSPLLQLLFTNQQCSKKMWTTNFGKRILDELHER
;
A
#
# COMPACT_ATOMS: atom_id res chain seq x y z
N MET A 1 10.33 -4.95 -5.97
CA MET A 1 10.60 -3.82 -6.88
C MET A 1 9.80 -2.56 -6.52
N ILE A 2 8.45 -2.61 -6.51
CA ILE A 2 7.59 -1.44 -6.18
C ILE A 2 7.98 -0.81 -4.84
N THR A 3 8.05 -1.60 -3.77
CA THR A 3 8.46 -1.16 -2.43
C THR A 3 9.81 -0.47 -2.41
N PHE A 4 10.83 -1.09 -3.04
CA PHE A 4 12.18 -0.52 -3.11
C PHE A 4 12.20 0.86 -3.79
N ILE A 5 11.49 1.02 -4.91
CA ILE A 5 11.40 2.30 -5.63
C ILE A 5 10.74 3.37 -4.76
N ILE A 6 9.63 3.03 -4.09
CA ILE A 6 8.92 3.95 -3.20
C ILE A 6 9.81 4.36 -2.03
N GLU A 7 10.50 3.42 -1.40
CA GLU A 7 11.42 3.67 -0.29
C GLU A 7 12.57 4.59 -0.69
N GLU A 8 13.27 4.30 -1.80
CA GLU A 8 14.42 5.12 -2.23
C GLU A 8 14.00 6.53 -2.65
N LEU A 9 12.88 6.68 -3.37
CA LEU A 9 12.40 8.01 -3.76
C LEU A 9 11.90 8.81 -2.55
N THR A 10 11.25 8.14 -1.58
CA THR A 10 10.83 8.78 -0.34
C THR A 10 12.03 9.18 0.52
N PHE A 11 13.06 8.33 0.57
CA PHE A 11 14.35 8.63 1.21
C PHE A 11 14.99 9.85 0.59
N TYR A 12 15.15 9.87 -0.74
CA TYR A 12 15.77 10.97 -1.46
C TYR A 12 15.00 12.29 -1.28
N LYS A 13 13.66 12.24 -1.38
CA LYS A 13 12.77 13.38 -1.10
C LYS A 13 13.01 13.94 0.31
N THR A 14 13.03 13.06 1.31
CA THR A 14 13.19 13.45 2.71
C THR A 14 14.58 14.02 2.96
N LYS A 15 15.62 13.41 2.38
CA LYS A 15 17.00 13.90 2.45
C LYS A 15 17.13 15.31 1.86
N LEU A 16 16.55 15.56 0.68
CA LEU A 16 16.54 16.88 0.07
C LEU A 16 15.80 17.90 0.93
N PHE A 17 14.65 17.50 1.48
CA PHE A 17 13.86 18.38 2.34
C PHE A 17 14.64 18.79 3.59
N VAL A 18 15.22 17.83 4.32
CA VAL A 18 15.97 18.10 5.55
C VAL A 18 17.29 18.85 5.27
N GLY A 19 18.01 18.48 4.21
CA GLY A 19 19.33 19.04 3.92
C GLY A 19 19.32 20.44 3.31
N TYR A 20 18.33 20.75 2.47
CA TYR A 20 18.33 22.00 1.71
C TYR A 20 17.13 22.90 1.99
N ILE A 21 15.94 22.33 2.19
CA ILE A 21 14.70 23.12 2.28
C ILE A 21 14.44 23.57 3.73
N PHE A 22 14.63 22.67 4.70
CA PHE A 22 14.42 22.95 6.11
C PHE A 22 15.28 24.11 6.66
N PRO A 23 16.58 24.25 6.28
CA PRO A 23 17.41 25.37 6.72
C PRO A 23 17.04 26.75 6.14
N MET A 24 16.20 26.82 5.10
CA MET A 24 15.79 28.09 4.47
C MET A 24 14.80 28.92 5.30
N GLY A 25 14.35 28.38 6.44
CA GLY A 25 13.37 29.01 7.33
C GLY A 25 11.95 28.48 7.12
N GLU A 26 11.12 28.63 8.14
CA GLU A 26 9.76 28.04 8.24
C GLU A 26 8.89 28.37 7.01
N GLY A 27 8.76 29.66 6.67
CA GLY A 27 7.88 30.07 5.57
C GLY A 27 8.30 29.52 4.20
N ALA A 28 9.61 29.51 3.92
CA ALA A 28 10.14 28.97 2.67
C ALA A 28 9.98 27.44 2.61
N ALA A 29 10.25 26.74 3.72
CA ALA A 29 10.13 25.30 3.80
C ALA A 29 8.68 24.82 3.61
N VAL A 30 7.72 25.49 4.26
CA VAL A 30 6.29 25.21 4.12
C VAL A 30 5.82 25.48 2.69
N GLY A 31 6.18 26.63 2.13
CA GLY A 31 5.79 27.01 0.76
C GLY A 31 6.30 26.02 -0.29
N ILE A 32 7.59 25.68 -0.24
CA ILE A 32 8.20 24.75 -1.21
C ILE A 32 7.60 23.35 -1.09
N TYR A 33 7.40 22.85 0.14
CA TYR A 33 6.79 21.53 0.35
C TYR A 33 5.34 21.49 -0.14
N LEU A 34 4.54 22.51 0.15
CA LEU A 34 3.16 22.59 -0.32
C LEU A 34 3.07 22.60 -1.85
N VAL A 35 3.91 23.39 -2.53
CA VAL A 35 3.97 23.40 -4.00
C VAL A 35 4.35 22.01 -4.53
N PHE A 36 5.35 21.38 -3.93
CA PHE A 36 5.75 20.02 -4.30
C PHE A 36 4.59 19.02 -4.13
N THR A 37 3.90 19.03 -2.99
CA THR A 37 2.78 18.12 -2.70
C THR A 37 1.59 18.37 -3.63
N ILE A 38 1.24 19.62 -3.95
CA ILE A 38 0.17 19.93 -4.91
C ILE A 38 0.56 19.45 -6.31
N CYS A 39 1.76 19.74 -6.79
CA CYS A 39 2.21 19.32 -8.11
C CYS A 39 2.23 17.79 -8.24
N THR A 40 2.80 17.09 -7.27
CA THR A 40 2.91 15.62 -7.30
C THR A 40 1.56 14.92 -7.13
N SER A 41 0.65 15.46 -6.31
CA SER A 41 -0.72 14.93 -6.18
C SER A 41 -1.57 15.15 -7.44
N LEU A 42 -1.40 16.27 -8.14
CA LEU A 42 -2.06 16.47 -9.43
C LEU A 42 -1.52 15.52 -10.49
N LEU A 43 -0.20 15.29 -10.52
CA LEU A 43 0.43 14.32 -11.42
C LEU A 43 -0.05 12.89 -11.15
N SER A 44 -0.27 12.52 -9.88
CA SER A 44 -0.78 11.18 -9.52
C SER A 44 -2.18 10.91 -10.07
N ALA A 45 -2.99 11.95 -10.25
CA ALA A 45 -4.34 11.83 -10.80
C ALA A 45 -4.37 11.61 -12.32
N LEU A 46 -3.32 12.01 -13.07
CA LEU A 46 -3.34 11.99 -14.54
C LEU A 46 -3.50 10.57 -15.13
N PRO A 47 -2.77 9.53 -14.67
CA PRO A 47 -2.95 8.17 -15.17
C PRO A 47 -4.37 7.64 -14.93
N VAL A 48 -4.98 8.01 -13.81
CA VAL A 48 -6.33 7.55 -13.45
C VAL A 48 -7.40 8.30 -14.27
N LEU A 49 -7.28 9.62 -14.43
CA LEU A 49 -8.32 10.43 -15.08
C LEU A 49 -8.30 10.38 -16.61
N PHE A 50 -7.14 10.12 -17.22
CA PHE A 50 -6.96 10.21 -18.67
C PHE A 50 -6.60 8.87 -19.33
N TRP A 51 -5.91 7.97 -18.63
CA TRP A 51 -5.48 6.71 -19.23
C TRP A 51 -6.38 5.53 -18.85
N HIS A 52 -6.52 5.23 -17.55
CA HIS A 52 -7.33 4.12 -17.06
C HIS A 52 -8.27 4.54 -15.92
N PRO A 53 -9.52 4.98 -16.23
CA PRO A 53 -10.49 5.38 -15.21
C PRO A 53 -11.00 4.20 -14.37
N THR A 54 -10.87 2.96 -14.85
CA THR A 54 -11.20 1.74 -14.10
C THR A 54 -10.28 1.51 -12.90
N VAL A 55 -9.17 2.25 -12.82
CA VAL A 55 -8.21 2.22 -11.70
C VAL A 55 -8.61 3.16 -10.57
N GLN A 56 -9.70 3.92 -10.71
CA GLN A 56 -10.10 4.87 -9.67
C GLN A 56 -10.41 4.16 -8.35
N GLY A 57 -9.71 4.58 -7.28
CA GLY A 57 -9.86 4.01 -5.94
C GLY A 57 -8.91 2.85 -5.68
N VAL A 58 -9.15 2.15 -4.57
CA VAL A 58 -8.28 1.08 -4.06
C VAL A 58 -8.27 -0.13 -5.00
N GLY A 59 -9.40 -0.50 -5.59
CA GLY A 59 -9.52 -1.69 -6.45
C GLY A 59 -9.84 -2.99 -5.70
N VAL A 60 -9.89 -2.97 -4.36
CA VAL A 60 -10.20 -4.14 -3.53
C VAL A 60 -11.66 -4.61 -3.70
N PRO A 61 -12.69 -3.74 -3.68
CA PRO A 61 -14.07 -4.17 -3.94
C PRO A 61 -14.25 -4.85 -5.30
N GLU A 62 -13.60 -4.33 -6.33
CA GLU A 62 -13.58 -4.89 -7.68
C GLU A 62 -12.91 -6.27 -7.70
N THR A 63 -11.77 -6.40 -7.03
CA THR A 63 -11.04 -7.67 -6.84
C THR A 63 -11.94 -8.70 -6.14
N ILE A 64 -12.61 -8.32 -5.06
CA ILE A 64 -13.52 -9.20 -4.31
C ILE A 64 -14.69 -9.61 -5.20
N SER A 65 -15.28 -8.67 -5.95
CA SER A 65 -16.41 -8.96 -6.85
C SER A 65 -16.01 -9.98 -7.93
N TYR A 66 -14.81 -9.82 -8.51
CA TYR A 66 -14.26 -10.75 -9.49
C TYR A 66 -14.03 -12.15 -8.91
N LEU A 67 -13.48 -12.24 -7.70
CA LEU A 67 -13.31 -13.51 -7.00
C LEU A 67 -14.64 -14.21 -6.62
N ASN A 68 -15.75 -13.48 -6.64
CA ASN A 68 -17.09 -14.02 -6.42
C ASN A 68 -17.88 -14.22 -7.73
N GLY A 69 -17.20 -14.21 -8.88
CA GLY A 69 -17.77 -14.55 -10.18
C GLY A 69 -18.42 -13.38 -10.93
N VAL A 70 -18.24 -12.14 -10.48
CA VAL A 70 -18.68 -10.95 -11.22
C VAL A 70 -17.59 -10.51 -12.20
N ASP A 71 -17.90 -10.50 -13.50
CA ASP A 71 -16.98 -9.93 -14.48
C ASP A 71 -16.89 -8.40 -14.31
N VAL A 72 -15.71 -7.91 -13.89
CA VAL A 72 -15.45 -6.49 -13.68
C VAL A 72 -14.69 -5.93 -14.89
N PRO A 73 -15.29 -5.04 -15.70
CA PRO A 73 -14.69 -4.56 -16.93
C PRO A 73 -13.33 -3.90 -16.71
N GLY A 74 -12.31 -4.45 -17.37
CA GLY A 74 -10.96 -3.89 -17.37
C GLY A 74 -10.13 -4.17 -16.11
N LEU A 75 -10.65 -4.94 -15.14
CA LEU A 75 -9.89 -5.39 -13.97
C LEU A 75 -8.77 -6.38 -14.32
N GLU A 76 -8.83 -7.03 -15.48
CA GLU A 76 -7.79 -7.95 -15.93
C GLU A 76 -6.87 -7.34 -16.99
N ASN A 77 -7.04 -6.06 -17.34
CA ASN A 77 -6.22 -5.43 -18.37
C ASN A 77 -4.81 -5.16 -17.84
N TRP A 78 -3.79 -5.66 -18.54
CA TRP A 78 -2.37 -5.42 -18.22
C TRP A 78 -1.99 -3.94 -18.21
N THR A 79 -2.66 -3.13 -19.03
CA THR A 79 -2.40 -1.70 -19.17
C THR A 79 -2.78 -0.91 -17.92
N GLN A 80 -3.58 -1.47 -17.01
CA GLN A 80 -3.92 -0.83 -15.74
C GLN A 80 -2.76 -0.87 -14.73
N ILE A 81 -1.86 -1.86 -14.83
CA ILE A 81 -0.75 -2.07 -13.88
C ILE A 81 0.16 -0.84 -13.82
N PRO A 82 0.70 -0.30 -14.94
CA PRO A 82 1.51 0.91 -14.89
C PRO A 82 0.72 2.13 -14.39
N ALA A 83 -0.58 2.24 -14.71
CA ALA A 83 -1.42 3.31 -14.23
C ALA A 83 -1.58 3.27 -12.69
N ARG A 84 -1.86 2.08 -12.11
CA ARG A 84 -1.94 1.84 -10.66
C ARG A 84 -0.62 2.13 -9.96
N PHE A 85 0.48 1.63 -10.51
CA PHE A 85 1.80 1.82 -9.94
C PHE A 85 2.20 3.31 -9.92
N LEU A 86 2.08 4.00 -11.05
CA LEU A 86 2.50 5.40 -11.17
C LEU A 86 1.63 6.34 -10.32
N SER A 87 0.31 6.14 -10.28
CA SER A 87 -0.58 6.95 -9.44
C SER A 87 -0.27 6.76 -7.96
N THR A 88 -0.09 5.52 -7.51
CA THR A 88 0.20 5.20 -6.11
C THR A 88 1.58 5.69 -5.69
N LEU A 89 2.59 5.53 -6.55
CA LEU A 89 3.94 6.05 -6.32
C LEU A 89 3.90 7.56 -6.10
N LEU A 90 3.29 8.31 -7.03
CA LEU A 90 3.23 9.77 -6.95
C LEU A 90 2.39 10.27 -5.78
N MET A 91 1.32 9.56 -5.42
CA MET A 91 0.52 9.85 -4.22
C MET A 91 1.33 9.70 -2.93
N ILE A 92 2.10 8.62 -2.79
CA ILE A 92 2.97 8.39 -1.63
C ILE A 92 4.09 9.44 -1.58
N LEU A 93 4.67 9.79 -2.74
CA LEU A 93 5.68 10.85 -2.82
C LEU A 93 5.11 12.21 -2.42
N ALA A 94 3.86 12.52 -2.78
CA ALA A 94 3.15 13.73 -2.34
C ALA A 94 2.95 13.79 -0.81
N GLY A 95 3.08 12.67 -0.10
CA GLY A 95 2.82 12.57 1.33
C GLY A 95 1.33 12.52 1.67
N LEU A 96 0.49 12.13 0.71
CA LEU A 96 -0.93 11.91 0.93
C LEU A 96 -1.17 10.59 1.68
N PRO A 97 -2.20 10.51 2.54
CA PRO A 97 -2.53 9.31 3.28
C PRO A 97 -2.99 8.24 2.29
N GLY A 98 -2.18 7.19 2.17
CA GLY A 98 -2.44 6.05 1.31
C GLY A 98 -1.26 5.09 1.34
N GLY A 99 -1.52 3.82 1.00
CA GLY A 99 -0.53 2.75 1.11
C GLY A 99 -0.21 2.10 -0.23
N GLN A 100 1.03 1.63 -0.40
CA GLN A 100 1.43 0.81 -1.54
C GLN A 100 0.67 -0.53 -1.62
N THR A 101 0.22 -1.01 -0.46
CA THR A 101 -0.53 -2.25 -0.27
C THR A 101 -1.78 -2.30 -1.13
N GLU A 102 -2.49 -1.18 -1.20
CA GLU A 102 -3.78 -1.07 -1.88
C GLU A 102 -3.67 -1.28 -3.39
N ALA A 103 -2.54 -0.86 -3.99
CA ALA A 103 -2.28 -1.08 -5.41
C ALA A 103 -1.76 -2.49 -5.71
N LEU A 104 -1.02 -3.10 -4.79
CA LEU A 104 -0.37 -4.40 -4.99
C LEU A 104 -1.38 -5.55 -5.12
N LEU A 105 -2.48 -5.50 -4.37
CA LEU A 105 -3.52 -6.54 -4.38
C LEU A 105 -4.16 -6.74 -5.77
N PRO A 106 -4.79 -5.72 -6.40
CA PRO A 106 -5.38 -5.87 -7.72
C PRO A 106 -4.32 -6.12 -8.81
N ILE A 107 -3.09 -5.63 -8.65
CA ILE A 107 -1.98 -5.97 -9.56
C ILE A 107 -1.66 -7.46 -9.49
N GLY A 108 -1.56 -8.04 -8.28
CA GLY A 108 -1.32 -9.46 -8.07
C GLY A 108 -2.39 -10.33 -8.71
N LEU A 109 -3.66 -9.98 -8.53
CA LEU A 109 -4.78 -10.64 -9.19
C LEU A 109 -4.67 -10.54 -10.71
N THR A 110 -4.47 -9.33 -11.24
CA THR A 110 -4.35 -9.09 -12.69
C THR A 110 -3.23 -9.92 -13.30
N VAL A 111 -2.05 -9.95 -12.67
CA VAL A 111 -0.90 -10.72 -13.16
C VAL A 111 -1.25 -12.20 -13.22
N ALA A 112 -1.79 -12.75 -12.12
CA ALA A 112 -2.03 -14.19 -12.03
C ALA A 112 -3.20 -14.68 -12.89
N SER A 113 -4.32 -13.95 -12.95
CA SER A 113 -5.46 -14.31 -13.80
C SER A 113 -5.11 -14.34 -15.29
N ASN A 114 -4.13 -13.55 -15.71
CA ASN A 114 -3.63 -13.55 -17.08
C ASN A 114 -2.53 -14.59 -17.37
N VAL A 115 -1.96 -15.25 -16.36
CA VAL A 115 -0.94 -16.32 -16.58
C VAL A 115 -1.52 -17.43 -17.45
N ALA A 116 -2.79 -17.78 -17.26
CA ALA A 116 -3.52 -18.76 -18.08
C ALA A 116 -3.55 -18.40 -19.57
N LEU A 117 -3.50 -17.09 -19.89
CA LEU A 117 -3.60 -16.56 -21.25
C LEU A 117 -2.23 -16.33 -21.92
N LEU A 118 -1.12 -16.55 -21.20
CA LEU A 118 0.23 -16.32 -21.71
C LEU A 118 0.51 -17.17 -22.96
N LYS A 119 0.96 -16.48 -24.01
CA LYS A 119 1.39 -17.09 -25.27
C LYS A 119 2.90 -16.86 -25.44
N ILE A 120 3.66 -17.95 -25.53
CA ILE A 120 5.09 -17.93 -25.83
C ILE A 120 5.26 -18.43 -27.27
N LYS A 121 5.84 -17.61 -28.15
CA LYS A 121 6.04 -17.93 -29.59
C LYS A 121 4.75 -18.41 -30.28
N GLY A 122 3.63 -17.75 -30.01
CA GLY A 122 2.32 -18.06 -30.60
C GLY A 122 1.61 -19.29 -30.00
N ARG A 123 2.26 -20.06 -29.11
CA ARG A 123 1.64 -21.19 -28.39
C ARG A 123 1.25 -20.78 -26.98
N ARG A 124 0.05 -21.17 -26.55
CA ARG A 124 -0.37 -20.97 -25.15
C ARG A 124 0.45 -21.88 -24.24
N MET A 125 0.98 -21.33 -23.16
CA MET A 125 1.73 -22.09 -22.17
C MET A 125 0.82 -23.05 -21.39
N PHE A 126 -0.42 -22.62 -21.11
CA PHE A 126 -1.41 -23.39 -20.35
C PHE A 126 -2.68 -23.64 -21.19
N PRO A 127 -2.64 -24.52 -22.21
CA PRO A 127 -3.76 -24.70 -23.13
C PRO A 127 -4.98 -25.36 -22.49
N ASN A 128 -4.85 -25.99 -21.32
CA ASN A 128 -5.96 -26.67 -20.64
C ASN A 128 -6.71 -25.75 -19.66
N HIS A 129 -6.17 -24.57 -19.34
CA HIS A 129 -6.74 -23.66 -18.34
C HIS A 129 -7.35 -22.47 -19.07
N ARG A 130 -8.56 -22.65 -19.59
CA ARG A 130 -9.26 -21.66 -20.42
C ARG A 130 -10.53 -21.15 -19.79
N TYR A 131 -10.99 -21.79 -18.73
CA TYR A 131 -12.26 -21.46 -18.11
C TYR A 131 -12.09 -20.26 -17.20
N ASP A 132 -13.15 -19.46 -17.07
CA ASP A 132 -13.14 -18.30 -16.18
C ASP A 132 -12.95 -18.73 -14.71
N SER A 133 -13.37 -19.95 -14.36
CA SER A 133 -13.06 -20.58 -13.06
C SER A 133 -11.55 -20.68 -12.81
N ASP A 134 -10.77 -21.12 -13.79
CA ASP A 134 -9.33 -21.28 -13.65
C ASP A 134 -8.66 -19.90 -13.49
N ARG A 135 -9.15 -18.89 -14.22
CA ARG A 135 -8.64 -17.51 -14.16
C ARG A 135 -8.95 -16.86 -12.81
N MET A 136 -10.11 -17.15 -12.25
CA MET A 136 -10.49 -16.73 -10.90
C MET A 136 -9.61 -17.42 -9.84
N GLU A 137 -9.39 -18.73 -9.96
CA GLU A 137 -8.50 -19.47 -9.05
C GLU A 137 -7.07 -18.94 -9.09
N PHE A 138 -6.51 -18.72 -10.29
CA PHE A 138 -5.21 -18.07 -10.41
C PHE A 138 -5.22 -16.66 -9.86
N GLY A 139 -6.29 -15.90 -10.07
CA GLY A 139 -6.48 -14.57 -9.48
C GLY A 139 -6.43 -14.59 -7.96
N ALA A 140 -7.06 -15.57 -7.33
CA ALA A 140 -7.04 -15.77 -5.88
C ALA A 140 -5.64 -16.09 -5.37
N VAL A 141 -4.89 -16.93 -6.10
CA VAL A 141 -3.48 -17.21 -5.79
C VAL A 141 -2.63 -15.94 -5.92
N GLY A 142 -2.85 -15.15 -6.97
CA GLY A 142 -2.16 -13.86 -7.17
C GLY A 142 -2.46 -12.83 -6.09
N LEU A 143 -3.72 -12.74 -5.66
CA LEU A 143 -4.13 -11.88 -4.56
C LEU A 143 -3.46 -12.28 -3.25
N GLY A 144 -3.43 -13.58 -2.94
CA GLY A 144 -2.80 -14.13 -1.74
C GLY A 144 -1.29 -13.94 -1.73
N ALA A 145 -0.66 -14.18 -2.87
CA ALA A 145 0.76 -13.90 -3.09
C ALA A 145 1.09 -12.41 -2.88
N ALA A 146 0.28 -11.49 -3.43
CA ALA A 146 0.48 -10.06 -3.26
C ALA A 146 0.28 -9.60 -1.80
N ALA A 147 -0.77 -10.07 -1.14
CA ALA A 147 -1.01 -9.79 0.28
C ALA A 147 0.16 -10.29 1.14
N SER A 148 0.60 -11.53 0.91
CA SER A 148 1.70 -12.16 1.64
C SER A 148 3.03 -11.43 1.45
N ALA A 149 3.38 -11.08 0.22
CA ALA A 149 4.60 -10.34 -0.08
C ALA A 149 4.58 -8.91 0.49
N ASN A 150 3.40 -8.28 0.55
CA ASN A 150 3.26 -6.93 1.08
C ASN A 150 3.29 -6.87 2.62
N PHE A 151 2.63 -7.81 3.29
CA PHE A 151 2.56 -7.83 4.76
C PHE A 151 3.70 -8.63 5.41
N GLY A 152 4.43 -9.45 4.64
CA GLY A 152 5.42 -10.38 5.17
C GLY A 152 4.83 -11.54 5.97
N THR A 153 3.52 -11.78 5.84
CA THR A 153 2.80 -12.82 6.57
C THR A 153 2.11 -13.76 5.59
N PRO A 154 2.69 -14.92 5.24
CA PRO A 154 2.12 -15.81 4.24
C PRO A 154 0.75 -16.35 4.66
N LEU A 155 0.59 -16.76 5.91
CA LEU A 155 -0.69 -17.23 6.43
C LEU A 155 -1.74 -16.11 6.50
N GLY A 156 -1.31 -14.88 6.82
CA GLY A 156 -2.19 -13.70 6.79
C GLY A 156 -2.76 -13.45 5.39
N GLY A 157 -1.93 -13.58 4.34
CA GLY A 157 -2.38 -13.47 2.96
C GLY A 157 -3.35 -14.59 2.54
N VAL A 158 -3.12 -15.83 2.99
CA VAL A 158 -4.04 -16.95 2.75
C VAL A 158 -5.41 -16.68 3.38
N PHE A 159 -5.45 -16.33 4.68
CA PHE A 159 -6.71 -16.06 5.37
C PHE A 159 -7.43 -14.85 4.80
N PHE A 160 -6.69 -13.80 4.41
CA PHE A 160 -7.26 -12.65 3.74
C PHE A 160 -8.05 -13.06 2.50
N VAL A 161 -7.47 -13.86 1.60
CA VAL A 161 -8.14 -14.31 0.38
C VAL A 161 -9.32 -15.24 0.67
N LEU A 162 -9.14 -16.22 1.57
CA LEU A 162 -10.21 -17.16 1.92
C LEU A 162 -11.45 -16.47 2.50
N GLN A 163 -11.26 -15.38 3.25
CA GLN A 163 -12.37 -14.56 3.76
C GLN A 163 -13.11 -13.78 2.67
N GLN A 164 -12.48 -13.49 1.53
CA GLN A 164 -13.10 -12.77 0.43
C GLN A 164 -13.87 -13.67 -0.55
N LEU A 165 -13.61 -14.98 -0.52
CA LEU A 165 -14.22 -15.97 -1.42
C LEU A 165 -15.54 -16.49 -0.85
N SER A 166 -16.58 -16.58 -1.68
CA SER A 166 -17.84 -17.23 -1.32
C SER A 166 -17.70 -18.74 -1.11
N SER A 167 -16.79 -19.37 -1.84
CA SER A 167 -16.55 -20.83 -1.79
C SER A 167 -15.11 -21.15 -2.13
N TRP A 168 -14.52 -22.11 -1.41
CA TRP A 168 -13.17 -22.60 -1.64
C TRP A 168 -13.12 -24.12 -1.40
N HIS A 169 -12.16 -24.78 -2.05
CA HIS A 169 -11.89 -26.21 -1.88
C HIS A 169 -10.42 -26.43 -1.51
N ALA A 170 -10.10 -27.65 -1.05
CA ALA A 170 -8.77 -28.00 -0.56
C ALA A 170 -7.67 -27.77 -1.61
N GLY A 171 -7.93 -28.10 -2.88
CA GLY A 171 -6.99 -27.89 -3.99
C GLY A 171 -6.63 -26.42 -4.19
N MET A 172 -7.63 -25.55 -4.33
CA MET A 172 -7.43 -24.10 -4.46
C MET A 172 -6.69 -23.54 -3.24
N THR A 173 -7.10 -23.93 -2.04
CA THR A 173 -6.49 -23.48 -0.78
C THR A 173 -5.01 -23.85 -0.71
N PHE A 174 -4.67 -25.08 -1.10
CA PHE A 174 -3.28 -25.54 -1.15
C PHE A 174 -2.43 -24.69 -2.09
N ILE A 175 -2.93 -24.38 -3.29
CA ILE A 175 -2.20 -23.55 -4.26
C ILE A 175 -2.06 -22.10 -3.75
N ILE A 176 -3.08 -21.54 -3.09
CA ILE A 176 -2.99 -20.23 -2.44
C ILE A 176 -1.91 -20.22 -1.35
N ILE A 177 -1.84 -21.26 -0.52
CA ILE A 177 -0.79 -21.41 0.51
C ILE A 177 0.60 -21.45 -0.13
N VAL A 178 0.80 -22.30 -1.13
CA VAL A 178 2.09 -22.42 -1.83
C VAL A 178 2.48 -21.09 -2.48
N GLY A 179 1.57 -20.44 -3.21
CA GLY A 179 1.82 -19.14 -3.84
C GLY A 179 2.16 -18.04 -2.83
N SER A 180 1.45 -18.01 -1.71
CA SER A 180 1.66 -17.06 -0.60
C SER A 180 3.02 -17.23 0.07
N LEU A 181 3.40 -18.47 0.38
CA LEU A 181 4.72 -18.81 0.96
C LEU A 181 5.85 -18.45 0.01
N MET A 182 5.74 -18.86 -1.26
CA MET A 182 6.74 -18.55 -2.28
C MET A 182 6.91 -17.04 -2.48
N ALA A 183 5.81 -16.29 -2.55
CA ALA A 183 5.85 -14.85 -2.73
C ALA A 183 6.50 -14.13 -1.55
N SER A 184 6.15 -14.52 -0.32
CA SER A 184 6.76 -13.95 0.89
C SER A 184 8.26 -14.25 0.95
N TYR A 185 8.66 -15.51 0.72
CA TYR A 185 10.07 -15.90 0.74
C TYR A 185 10.87 -15.22 -0.35
N LEU A 186 10.36 -15.19 -1.59
CA LEU A 186 11.01 -14.54 -2.70
C LEU A 186 11.18 -13.04 -2.47
N PHE A 187 10.16 -12.39 -1.90
CA PHE A 187 10.26 -10.97 -1.53
C PHE A 187 11.42 -10.75 -0.56
N ILE A 188 11.48 -11.50 0.54
CA ILE A 188 12.53 -11.36 1.56
C ILE A 188 13.91 -11.62 0.95
N ALA A 189 14.06 -12.70 0.18
CA ALA A 189 15.33 -13.06 -0.46
C ALA A 189 15.81 -11.95 -1.41
N VAL A 190 14.93 -11.45 -2.29
CA VAL A 190 15.27 -10.37 -3.22
C VAL A 190 15.55 -9.06 -2.48
N TYR A 191 14.76 -8.74 -1.45
CA TYR A 191 14.95 -7.53 -0.64
C TYR A 191 16.32 -7.53 0.04
N ASN A 192 16.70 -8.64 0.69
CA ASN A 192 17.98 -8.77 1.38
C ASN A 192 19.17 -8.64 0.42
N VAL A 193 19.09 -9.27 -0.76
CA VAL A 193 20.12 -9.16 -1.81
C VAL A 193 20.25 -7.72 -2.30
N VAL A 194 19.14 -7.03 -2.57
CA VAL A 194 19.16 -5.65 -3.05
C VAL A 194 19.68 -4.68 -1.99
N ARG A 195 19.40 -4.95 -0.71
CA ARG A 195 19.82 -4.09 0.41
C ARG A 195 21.20 -4.42 0.97
N ASN A 196 21.86 -5.49 0.50
CA ASN A 196 23.10 -6.03 1.07
C ASN A 196 22.99 -6.19 2.60
N VAL A 197 21.87 -6.71 3.06
CA VAL A 197 21.63 -6.97 4.48
C VAL A 197 21.93 -8.44 4.74
N ASP A 198 22.95 -8.72 5.55
CA ASP A 198 23.36 -10.06 5.96
C ASP A 198 22.36 -10.73 6.94
N ASP A 199 21.32 -10.00 7.33
CA ASP A 199 20.36 -10.44 8.33
C ASP A 199 19.31 -11.37 7.70
N HIS A 200 19.41 -12.64 8.05
CA HIS A 200 18.56 -13.70 7.53
C HIS A 200 17.22 -13.65 8.29
N TYR A 201 16.14 -13.33 7.58
CA TYR A 201 14.72 -13.43 7.99
C TYR A 201 14.06 -12.30 8.80
N HIS A 202 14.77 -11.51 9.62
CA HIS A 202 14.05 -10.73 10.65
C HIS A 202 13.58 -9.30 10.28
N ASN A 203 14.05 -8.71 9.18
CA ASN A 203 13.89 -7.26 8.98
C ASN A 203 13.23 -6.81 7.66
N ALA A 204 12.96 -7.70 6.71
CA ALA A 204 12.55 -7.28 5.37
C ALA A 204 11.10 -6.76 5.28
N ASN A 205 10.21 -7.13 6.21
CA ASN A 205 8.78 -6.81 6.13
C ASN A 205 8.04 -6.67 7.47
N SER A 206 8.72 -6.75 8.62
CA SER A 206 8.02 -6.65 9.88
C SER A 206 7.61 -5.18 10.09
N PHE A 207 6.40 -4.83 9.63
CA PHE A 207 5.70 -3.59 9.99
C PHE A 207 5.70 -3.38 11.51
N PHE A 208 5.82 -4.49 12.26
CA PHE A 208 5.99 -4.55 13.69
C PHE A 208 7.36 -5.15 14.00
N SER A 209 8.25 -4.38 14.62
CA SER A 209 9.50 -4.90 15.19
C SER A 209 9.20 -6.13 16.07
N PRO A 210 10.07 -7.16 16.13
CA PRO A 210 9.87 -8.28 17.04
C PRO A 210 9.58 -7.72 18.44
N PHE A 211 8.42 -8.06 19.00
CA PHE A 211 8.05 -7.68 20.37
C PHE A 211 8.84 -8.46 21.43
N GLU A 212 9.96 -9.09 21.04
CA GLU A 212 10.86 -9.83 21.90
C GLU A 212 11.72 -8.86 22.72
N ASP A 213 11.07 -8.11 23.61
CA ASP A 213 11.76 -7.57 24.77
C ASP A 213 11.81 -8.74 25.78
N GLU A 214 12.94 -9.44 25.84
CA GLU A 214 13.19 -10.55 26.78
C GLU A 214 12.95 -10.17 28.26
N HIS A 215 12.81 -8.86 28.52
CA HIS A 215 12.64 -8.24 29.83
C HIS A 215 11.23 -7.70 30.09
N LYS A 216 10.27 -7.82 29.16
CA LYS A 216 8.87 -7.45 29.40
C LYS A 216 8.05 -8.72 29.70
N PRO A 217 7.32 -8.77 30.83
CA PRO A 217 6.45 -9.90 31.11
C PRO A 217 5.31 -9.98 30.09
N ASP A 218 4.85 -11.21 29.84
CA ASP A 218 3.62 -11.48 29.12
C ASP A 218 2.44 -10.70 29.73
N PHE A 219 1.43 -10.40 28.90
CA PHE A 219 0.24 -9.65 29.32
C PHE A 219 -0.42 -10.27 30.56
N LEU A 220 -0.72 -9.42 31.56
CA LEU A 220 -1.37 -9.85 32.79
C LEU A 220 -2.87 -10.01 32.55
N LEU A 221 -3.51 -10.98 33.24
CA LEU A 221 -4.96 -11.18 33.13
C LEU A 221 -5.76 -9.92 33.50
N SER A 222 -5.21 -9.07 34.38
CA SER A 222 -5.79 -7.78 34.77
C SER A 222 -5.82 -6.73 33.67
N GLU A 223 -5.06 -6.91 32.58
CA GLU A 223 -5.01 -5.99 31.44
C GLU A 223 -6.09 -6.30 30.39
N PHE A 224 -6.70 -7.50 30.43
CA PHE A 224 -7.76 -7.89 29.51
C PHE A 224 -8.99 -6.97 29.51
N PRO A 225 -9.48 -6.47 30.66
CA PRO A 225 -10.55 -5.48 30.67
C PRO A 225 -10.22 -4.23 29.82
N THR A 226 -8.95 -3.79 29.84
CA THR A 226 -8.48 -2.66 29.02
C THR A 226 -8.48 -3.02 27.53
N PHE A 227 -8.04 -4.22 27.17
CA PHE A 227 -8.10 -4.70 25.78
C PHE A 227 -9.54 -4.80 25.27
N ILE A 228 -10.46 -5.31 26.08
CA ILE A 228 -11.89 -5.38 25.75
C ILE A 228 -12.44 -3.97 25.54
N LEU A 229 -12.15 -3.02 26.44
CA LEU A 229 -12.58 -1.64 26.30
C LEU A 229 -12.04 -1.01 25.00
N MET A 230 -10.77 -1.24 24.69
CA MET A 230 -10.15 -0.76 23.46
C MET A 230 -10.81 -1.38 22.21
N SER A 231 -11.12 -2.68 22.25
CA SER A 231 -11.86 -3.37 21.17
C SER A 231 -13.28 -2.82 21.00
N LEU A 232 -13.98 -2.48 22.09
CA LEU A 232 -15.31 -1.87 22.02
C LEU A 232 -15.25 -0.48 21.37
N ILE A 233 -14.28 0.35 21.75
CA ILE A 233 -14.06 1.67 21.14
C ILE A 233 -13.77 1.50 19.64
N GLY A 234 -12.86 0.59 19.26
CA GLY A 234 -12.57 0.29 17.86
C GLY A 234 -13.79 -0.24 17.09
N GLY A 235 -14.60 -1.09 17.73
CA GLY A 235 -15.83 -1.64 17.17
C GLY A 235 -16.93 -0.61 16.92
N VAL A 236 -16.91 0.53 17.63
CA VAL A 236 -17.82 1.66 17.39
C VAL A 236 -17.24 2.65 16.37
N LEU A 237 -15.95 2.98 16.49
CA LEU A 237 -15.29 3.94 15.59
C LEU A 237 -15.19 3.41 14.15
N GLY A 238 -15.01 2.10 13.97
CA GLY A 238 -14.93 1.47 12.64
C GLY A 238 -16.19 1.67 11.79
N PRO A 239 -17.38 1.24 12.23
CA PRO A 239 -18.64 1.48 11.51
C PRO A 239 -18.94 2.97 11.33
N LEU A 240 -18.60 3.81 12.31
CA LEU A 240 -18.76 5.26 12.20
C LEU A 240 -17.91 5.82 11.05
N TRP A 241 -16.65 5.39 10.93
CA TRP A 241 -15.77 5.75 9.81
C TRP A 241 -16.36 5.30 8.48
N VAL A 242 -16.83 4.05 8.38
CA VAL A 242 -17.46 3.52 7.15
C VAL A 242 -18.71 4.33 6.78
N CYS A 243 -19.52 4.71 7.77
CA CYS A 243 -20.71 5.54 7.54
C CYS A 243 -20.33 6.93 7.00
N ILE A 244 -19.39 7.62 7.64
CA ILE A 244 -18.90 8.94 7.21
C ILE A 244 -18.32 8.86 5.79
N HIS A 245 -17.45 7.89 5.53
CA HIS A 245 -16.85 7.68 4.21
C HIS A 245 -17.91 7.36 3.15
N GLY A 246 -18.93 6.57 3.49
CA GLY A 246 -20.05 6.27 2.60
C GLY A 246 -20.93 7.47 2.28
N GLN A 247 -21.13 8.40 3.23
CA GLN A 247 -21.82 9.67 2.96
C GLN A 247 -20.95 10.60 2.08
N LEU A 248 -19.65 10.70 2.38
CA LEU A 248 -18.72 11.51 1.60
C LEU A 248 -18.63 11.03 0.16
N SER A 249 -18.58 9.72 -0.06
CA SER A 249 -18.56 9.12 -1.41
C SER A 249 -19.85 9.43 -2.19
N ARG A 250 -21.02 9.39 -1.53
CA ARG A 250 -22.30 9.80 -2.14
C ARG A 250 -22.32 11.29 -2.51
N LEU A 251 -21.79 12.15 -1.65
CA LEU A 251 -21.65 13.59 -1.94
C LEU A 251 -20.70 13.82 -3.12
N ARG A 252 -19.56 13.13 -3.15
CA ARG A 252 -18.58 13.24 -4.24
C ARG A 252 -19.17 12.86 -5.59
N VAL A 253 -19.92 11.76 -5.66
CA VAL A 253 -20.61 11.34 -6.90
C VAL A 253 -21.66 12.37 -7.34
N ARG A 254 -22.29 13.08 -6.40
CA ARG A 254 -23.31 14.10 -6.69
C ARG A 254 -22.71 15.43 -7.15
N PHE A 255 -21.64 15.90 -6.50
CA PHE A 255 -21.10 17.26 -6.66
C PHE A 255 -19.79 17.35 -7.43
N VAL A 256 -18.99 16.28 -7.51
CA VAL A 256 -17.66 16.27 -8.15
C VAL A 256 -17.68 15.32 -9.35
N LYS A 257 -18.15 15.82 -10.49
CA LYS A 257 -18.32 15.03 -11.72
C LYS A 257 -17.21 15.30 -12.73
N GLY A 258 -16.80 16.55 -12.85
CA GLY A 258 -15.82 17.01 -13.83
C GLY A 258 -14.40 16.56 -13.48
N LYS A 259 -13.57 16.33 -14.51
CA LYS A 259 -12.13 16.05 -14.31
C LYS A 259 -11.41 17.20 -13.61
N LEU A 260 -11.74 18.45 -13.97
CA LEU A 260 -11.18 19.64 -13.33
C LEU A 260 -11.64 19.78 -11.87
N GLU A 261 -12.90 19.45 -11.57
CA GLU A 261 -13.42 19.44 -10.20
C GLU A 261 -12.68 18.40 -9.34
N LYS A 262 -12.42 17.21 -9.88
CA LYS A 262 -11.60 16.18 -9.21
C LYS A 262 -10.15 16.64 -8.98
N LEU A 263 -9.55 17.36 -9.94
CA LEU A 263 -8.21 17.92 -9.77
C LEU A 263 -8.17 19.02 -8.70
N ALA A 264 -9.18 19.90 -8.69
CA ALA A 264 -9.32 20.93 -7.67
C ALA A 264 -9.54 20.32 -6.27
N GLU A 265 -10.38 19.28 -6.17
CA GLU A 265 -10.60 18.51 -4.94
C GLU A 265 -9.27 17.95 -4.41
N ILE A 266 -8.46 17.31 -5.26
CA ILE A 266 -7.17 16.74 -4.87
C ILE A 266 -6.22 17.84 -4.37
N ALA A 267 -6.09 18.96 -5.09
CA ALA A 267 -5.24 20.06 -4.68
C ALA A 267 -5.65 20.65 -3.32
N LEU A 268 -6.96 20.83 -3.08
CA LEU A 268 -7.48 21.34 -1.81
C LEU A 268 -7.23 20.35 -0.67
N LEU A 269 -7.45 19.05 -0.88
CA LEU A 269 -7.18 18.01 0.12
C LEU A 269 -5.68 17.92 0.45
N SER A 270 -4.81 18.03 -0.55
CA SER A 270 -3.36 18.10 -0.36
C SER A 270 -2.95 19.24 0.55
N ILE A 271 -3.50 20.44 0.35
CA ILE A 271 -3.23 21.59 1.23
C ILE A 271 -3.75 21.33 2.64
N PHE A 272 -4.98 20.82 2.75
CA PHE A 272 -5.64 20.57 4.02
C PHE A 272 -4.89 19.53 4.87
N ILE A 273 -4.33 18.50 4.25
CA ILE A 273 -3.60 17.44 4.95
C ILE A 273 -2.18 17.87 5.29
N SER A 274 -1.47 18.51 4.36
CA SER A 274 -0.04 18.80 4.55
C SER A 274 0.22 20.02 5.42
N SER A 275 -0.67 21.03 5.42
CA SER A 275 -0.44 22.26 6.19
C SER A 275 -0.37 22.05 7.72
N PRO A 276 -1.26 21.28 8.38
CA PRO A 276 -1.18 21.08 9.82
C PRO A 276 0.02 20.23 10.22
N LEU A 277 0.39 19.25 9.40
CA LEU A 277 1.55 18.39 9.63
C LEU A 277 2.86 19.19 9.65
N LEU A 278 3.01 20.11 8.70
CA LEU A 278 4.16 21.00 8.65
C LEU A 278 4.15 22.01 9.79
N GLN A 279 2.98 22.58 10.13
CA GLN A 279 2.88 23.50 11.26
C GLN A 279 3.25 22.81 12.58
N LEU A 280 2.82 21.55 12.75
CA LEU A 280 3.17 20.74 13.92
C LEU A 280 4.70 20.53 13.98
N LEU A 281 5.36 20.31 12.84
CA LEU A 281 6.81 20.12 12.79
C LEU A 281 7.58 21.35 13.33
N PHE A 282 7.14 22.56 12.99
CA PHE A 282 7.81 23.80 13.44
C PHE A 282 7.39 24.24 14.85
N THR A 283 6.17 23.93 15.27
CA THR A 283 5.66 24.31 16.60
C THR A 283 6.05 23.32 17.70
N ASN A 284 6.37 22.07 17.34
CA ASN A 284 6.75 21.07 18.31
C ASN A 284 8.17 21.31 18.86
N GLN A 285 8.24 21.69 20.14
CA GLN A 285 9.50 21.96 20.85
C GLN A 285 10.08 20.71 21.55
N GLN A 286 9.42 19.55 21.45
CA GLN A 286 9.89 18.32 22.08
C GLN A 286 11.01 17.67 21.25
N CYS A 287 12.25 17.91 21.67
CA CYS A 287 13.42 17.21 21.12
C CYS A 287 13.70 15.92 21.91
N SER A 288 13.65 14.77 21.25
CA SER A 288 14.10 13.50 21.83
C SER A 288 15.58 13.24 21.49
N LYS A 289 16.40 12.85 22.48
CA LYS A 289 17.78 12.40 22.23
C LYS A 289 17.73 11.09 21.45
N LYS A 290 18.31 11.09 20.24
CA LYS A 290 18.31 10.00 19.25
C LYS A 290 18.26 8.60 19.88
N MET A 291 17.09 7.98 19.85
CA MET A 291 16.94 6.54 19.79
C MET A 291 16.03 6.26 18.61
N TRP A 292 16.54 6.52 17.39
CA TRP A 292 15.85 6.14 16.17
C TRP A 292 15.99 4.63 16.04
N THR A 293 14.95 3.91 16.43
CA THR A 293 14.85 2.46 16.32
C THR A 293 14.66 1.99 14.87
N THR A 294 14.38 2.91 13.95
CA THR A 294 14.16 2.59 12.54
C THR A 294 15.40 2.85 11.68
N ASN A 295 15.77 1.84 10.88
CA ASN A 295 16.91 1.90 9.94
C ASN A 295 16.86 3.10 8.98
N PHE A 296 15.65 3.59 8.66
CA PHE A 296 15.43 4.71 7.75
C PHE A 296 15.93 6.05 8.30
N GLY A 297 15.59 6.40 9.55
CA GLY A 297 16.01 7.67 10.16
C GLY A 297 17.51 7.71 10.44
N LYS A 298 18.10 6.57 10.80
CA LYS A 298 19.55 6.42 11.01
C LYS A 298 20.32 6.66 9.71
N ARG A 299 19.91 6.03 8.60
CA ARG A 299 20.54 6.20 7.28
C ARG A 299 20.54 7.65 6.79
N ILE A 300 19.44 8.40 7.01
CA ILE A 300 19.38 9.83 6.64
C ILE A 300 20.44 10.63 7.41
N LEU A 301 20.58 10.36 8.71
CA LEU A 301 21.51 11.10 9.58
C LEU A 301 22.97 10.78 9.28
N ASP A 302 23.29 9.51 9.03
CA ASP A 302 24.64 9.06 8.69
C ASP A 302 25.10 9.75 7.38
N GLU A 303 24.26 9.73 6.34
CA GLU A 303 24.57 10.40 5.06
C GLU A 303 24.55 11.94 5.13
N LEU A 304 23.92 12.53 6.15
CA LEU A 304 23.95 13.98 6.39
C LEU A 304 25.15 14.40 7.27
N HIS A 305 25.68 13.52 8.13
CA HIS A 305 26.90 13.77 8.92
C HIS A 305 28.19 13.58 8.11
N GLU A 306 28.15 12.80 7.03
CA GLU A 306 29.28 12.65 6.10
C GLU A 306 29.50 13.88 5.19
N ARG A 307 28.67 14.92 5.29
CA ARG A 307 28.82 16.22 4.61
C ARG A 307 29.17 17.33 5.57
#